data_AF-A0A519V502-F1
#
_entry.id   AF-A0A519V502-F1
#
_cell.length_a   1.000
_cell.length_b   1.000
_cell.length_c   1.000
_cell.angle_alpha   90.00
_cell.angle_beta   90.00
_cell.angle_gamma   90.00
#
_symmetry.space_group_name_H-M   'P 1'
#
loop_
_entity.id
_entity.type
_entity.pdbx_description
1 polymer ?
#
loop_
_entity_poly.entity_id
_entity_poly.type
_entity_poly.pdbx_seq_one_letter_code
_entity_poly.pdbx_strand_id
1 'polypeptide(L)'
;MVGGYLTYGTFTQTGLGGWVLAQELEWFGSASQKLTVLLPLVVAMVLPLLLVAPFLPKGERARLAGPLLPQRAARPISWKQLLVFGLVPPLVALPAYYYVQRQAERDESRPVVSLDLVASPAALVPADTKFVRLQAVFQADYQYVLRETSYSQVRKTDRYVPLTGPDWQPGQPVRFFLDTSTDAYFDEANQRTIVFDQTTAFPAVFTGQLHTSALPVVVQREFTRHQVTAAEPYYVLENVYMPNGQPPRAASQQYWLIPVLGIGLGVAILVGGGVGLLIRRKRGLA
;
A
#
# COMPACT_ATOMS: atom_id res chain seq x y z
N MET A 1 3.08 -15.31 -8.20
CA MET A 1 3.72 -14.58 -7.07
C MET A 1 4.33 -13.25 -7.49
N VAL A 2 5.02 -13.12 -8.63
CA VAL A 2 5.61 -11.86 -9.12
C VAL A 2 4.60 -10.71 -9.24
N GLY A 3 3.38 -10.96 -9.76
CA GLY A 3 2.35 -9.91 -9.89
C GLY A 3 1.90 -9.31 -8.55
N GLY A 4 1.80 -10.13 -7.50
CA GLY A 4 1.42 -9.68 -6.16
C GLY A 4 2.51 -8.84 -5.48
N TYR A 5 3.78 -9.16 -5.72
CA TYR A 5 4.91 -8.36 -5.25
C TYR A 5 4.97 -6.99 -5.94
N LEU A 6 4.66 -6.94 -7.25
CA LEU A 6 4.63 -5.70 -8.01
C LEU A 6 3.46 -4.80 -7.61
N THR A 7 2.25 -5.35 -7.39
CA THR A 7 1.12 -4.55 -6.90
C THR A 7 1.29 -4.11 -5.46
N TYR A 8 1.81 -4.97 -4.58
CA TYR A 8 2.11 -4.59 -3.20
C TYR A 8 3.17 -3.49 -3.16
N GLY A 9 4.32 -3.68 -3.83
CA GLY A 9 5.40 -2.69 -3.85
C GLY A 9 5.02 -1.35 -4.50
N THR A 10 4.09 -1.34 -5.46
CA THR A 10 3.56 -0.08 -6.03
C THR A 10 2.57 0.61 -5.08
N PHE A 11 1.77 -0.14 -4.33
CA PHE A 11 0.90 0.43 -3.30
C PHE A 11 1.67 0.94 -2.09
N THR A 12 2.65 0.19 -1.61
CA THR A 12 3.47 0.55 -0.44
C THR A 12 4.65 1.45 -0.79
N GLN A 13 4.85 1.78 -2.07
CA GLN A 13 5.97 2.60 -2.58
C GLN A 13 7.35 2.06 -2.13
N THR A 14 7.48 0.74 -2.00
CA THR A 14 8.71 0.04 -1.62
C THR A 14 9.29 -0.74 -2.81
N GLY A 15 10.58 -1.09 -2.72
CA GLY A 15 11.28 -1.86 -3.75
C GLY A 15 11.45 -1.11 -5.08
N LEU A 16 11.36 -1.83 -6.20
CA LEU A 16 11.62 -1.26 -7.54
C LEU A 16 10.62 -0.15 -7.91
N GLY A 17 9.34 -0.32 -7.59
CA GLY A 17 8.32 0.71 -7.82
C GLY A 17 8.62 2.00 -7.05
N GLY A 18 8.99 1.87 -5.78
CA GLY A 18 9.46 3.00 -4.97
C GLY A 18 10.73 3.67 -5.50
N TRP A 19 11.67 2.88 -6.05
CA TRP A 19 12.91 3.42 -6.64
C TRP A 19 12.64 4.25 -7.89
N VAL A 20 11.78 3.77 -8.80
CA VAL A 20 11.36 4.53 -9.99
C VAL A 20 10.61 5.80 -9.58
N LEU A 21 9.68 5.70 -8.61
CA LEU A 21 8.95 6.85 -8.07
C LEU A 21 9.93 7.91 -7.51
N ALA A 22 10.91 7.48 -6.71
CA ALA A 22 11.93 8.37 -6.16
C ALA A 22 12.75 9.05 -7.26
N GLN A 23 13.06 8.33 -8.33
CA GLN A 23 13.80 8.90 -9.46
C GLN A 23 12.97 9.92 -10.24
N GLU A 24 11.67 9.64 -10.47
CA GLU A 24 10.75 10.58 -11.11
C GLU A 24 10.57 11.85 -10.27
N LEU A 25 10.39 11.72 -8.95
CA LEU A 25 10.30 12.86 -8.03
C LEU A 25 11.59 13.69 -8.02
N GLU A 26 12.75 13.04 -8.02
CA GLU A 26 14.04 13.72 -8.04
C GLU A 26 14.27 14.50 -9.35
N TRP A 27 13.94 13.91 -10.49
CA TRP A 27 14.17 14.54 -11.80
C TRP A 27 13.12 15.59 -12.17
N PHE A 28 11.86 15.34 -11.83
CA PHE A 28 10.73 16.15 -12.31
C PHE A 28 10.04 16.95 -11.21
N GLY A 29 10.43 16.77 -9.93
CA GLY A 29 9.74 17.36 -8.78
C GLY A 29 8.33 16.82 -8.54
N SER A 30 7.87 15.89 -9.37
CA SER A 30 6.54 15.27 -9.32
C SER A 30 6.59 13.88 -9.98
N ALA A 31 5.76 12.96 -9.51
CA ALA A 31 5.63 11.63 -10.10
C ALA A 31 4.16 11.33 -10.41
N SER A 32 3.92 10.62 -11.52
CA SER A 32 2.59 10.19 -11.92
C SER A 32 2.46 8.69 -11.69
N GLN A 33 1.59 8.30 -10.76
CA GLN A 33 1.37 6.90 -10.39
C GLN A 33 1.08 6.01 -11.62
N LYS A 34 0.43 6.55 -12.66
CA LYS A 34 0.20 5.83 -13.92
C LYS A 34 1.50 5.55 -14.67
N LEU A 35 2.39 6.53 -14.79
CA LEU A 35 3.70 6.37 -15.43
C LEU A 35 4.61 5.46 -14.62
N THR A 36 4.67 5.65 -13.31
CA THR A 36 5.48 4.83 -12.39
C THR A 36 5.10 3.35 -12.44
N VAL A 37 3.82 3.01 -12.71
CA VAL A 37 3.38 1.62 -12.92
C VAL A 37 3.63 1.14 -14.35
N LEU A 38 3.36 1.98 -15.36
CA LEU A 38 3.51 1.61 -16.76
C LEU A 38 4.98 1.38 -17.15
N LEU A 39 5.91 2.21 -16.67
CA LEU A 39 7.32 2.12 -17.04
C LEU A 39 7.96 0.77 -16.69
N PRO A 40 7.92 0.27 -15.43
CA PRO A 40 8.45 -1.04 -15.10
C PRO A 40 7.67 -2.18 -15.78
N LEU A 41 6.37 -2.01 -16.05
CA LEU A 41 5.58 -2.98 -16.79
C LEU A 41 6.01 -3.08 -18.25
N VAL A 42 6.24 -1.95 -18.91
CA VAL A 42 6.77 -1.88 -20.28
C VAL A 42 8.18 -2.46 -20.32
N VAL A 43 9.07 -2.10 -19.40
CA VAL A 43 10.42 -2.69 -19.33
C VAL A 43 10.33 -4.20 -19.11
N ALA A 44 9.48 -4.67 -18.19
CA ALA A 44 9.29 -6.10 -17.94
C ALA A 44 8.70 -6.87 -19.13
N MET A 45 7.89 -6.22 -19.98
CA MET A 45 7.34 -6.84 -21.19
C MET A 45 8.30 -6.77 -22.39
N VAL A 46 8.98 -5.65 -22.57
CA VAL A 46 9.82 -5.35 -23.74
C VAL A 46 11.21 -5.95 -23.60
N LEU A 47 11.81 -5.94 -22.41
CA LEU A 47 13.17 -6.45 -22.19
C LEU A 47 13.30 -7.96 -22.52
N PRO A 48 12.38 -8.86 -22.11
CA PRO A 48 12.44 -10.25 -22.54
C PRO A 48 12.27 -10.40 -24.05
N LEU A 49 11.41 -9.58 -24.65
CA LEU A 49 11.18 -9.58 -26.10
C LEU A 49 12.45 -9.18 -26.86
N LEU A 50 13.16 -8.14 -26.39
CA LEU A 50 14.43 -7.67 -26.97
C LEU A 50 15.57 -8.68 -26.77
N LEU A 51 15.60 -9.39 -25.65
CA LEU A 51 16.62 -10.42 -25.38
C LEU A 51 16.38 -11.69 -26.20
N VAL A 52 15.14 -12.06 -26.50
CA VAL A 52 14.78 -13.25 -27.29
C VAL A 52 14.73 -12.95 -28.80
N ALA A 53 14.44 -11.70 -29.18
CA ALA A 53 14.46 -11.22 -30.58
C ALA A 53 15.68 -11.66 -31.41
N PRO A 54 16.94 -11.56 -30.93
CA PRO A 54 18.11 -11.98 -31.69
C PRO A 54 18.21 -13.51 -31.89
N PHE A 55 17.54 -14.32 -31.06
CA PHE A 55 17.51 -15.78 -31.17
C PHE A 55 16.33 -16.31 -31.99
N LEU A 56 15.34 -15.47 -32.28
CA LEU A 56 14.22 -15.82 -33.16
C LEU A 56 14.70 -15.96 -34.62
N PRO A 57 14.37 -17.05 -35.32
CA PRO A 57 14.73 -17.26 -36.72
C PRO A 57 14.14 -16.13 -37.60
N LYS A 58 14.86 -15.73 -38.65
CA LYS A 58 14.54 -14.55 -39.49
C LYS A 58 13.09 -14.53 -40.03
N GLY A 59 12.45 -15.69 -40.19
CA GLY A 59 11.05 -15.82 -40.63
C GLY A 59 9.99 -15.45 -39.58
N GLU A 60 10.29 -15.51 -38.29
CA GLU A 60 9.33 -15.17 -37.22
C GLU A 60 9.36 -13.68 -36.85
N ARG A 61 10.48 -12.98 -37.08
CA ARG A 61 10.59 -11.53 -36.89
C ARG A 61 9.64 -10.74 -37.80
N ALA A 62 9.38 -11.25 -39.02
CA ALA A 62 8.44 -10.65 -39.96
C ALA A 62 6.96 -10.80 -39.53
N ARG A 63 6.63 -11.78 -38.66
CA ARG A 63 5.26 -11.98 -38.16
C ARG A 63 4.91 -11.06 -36.98
N LEU A 64 5.89 -10.62 -36.21
CA LEU A 64 5.70 -9.67 -35.10
C LEU A 64 5.46 -8.23 -35.58
N ALA A 65 5.85 -7.90 -36.82
CA ALA A 65 5.56 -6.62 -37.48
C ALA A 65 4.26 -6.66 -38.33
N GLY A 66 3.43 -7.69 -38.15
CA GLY A 66 2.27 -7.98 -39.00
C GLY A 66 1.08 -7.01 -38.84
N PRO A 67 0.25 -6.87 -39.89
CA PRO A 67 -0.83 -5.90 -39.98
C PRO A 67 -1.95 -6.16 -38.96
N LEU A 68 -2.70 -5.09 -38.65
CA LEU A 68 -3.89 -5.05 -37.77
C LEU A 68 -4.64 -6.39 -37.76
N LEU A 69 -4.67 -7.01 -36.57
CA LEU A 69 -5.24 -8.33 -36.31
C LEU A 69 -6.58 -8.50 -37.03
N PRO A 70 -6.78 -9.59 -37.82
CA PRO A 70 -8.10 -9.90 -38.35
C PRO A 70 -9.08 -10.02 -37.18
N GLN A 71 -10.26 -9.41 -37.29
CA GLN A 71 -11.35 -9.52 -36.32
C GLN A 71 -11.66 -11.01 -36.09
N ARG A 72 -11.03 -11.59 -35.07
CA ARG A 72 -11.22 -12.98 -34.70
C ARG A 72 -12.66 -13.08 -34.22
N ALA A 73 -13.49 -13.82 -34.98
CA ALA A 73 -14.87 -14.08 -34.59
C ALA A 73 -14.89 -14.56 -33.14
N ALA A 74 -15.55 -13.81 -32.27
CA ALA A 74 -15.57 -14.08 -30.84
C ALA A 74 -16.12 -15.48 -30.61
N ARG A 75 -15.30 -16.38 -30.08
CA ARG A 75 -15.70 -17.77 -29.79
C ARG A 75 -16.96 -17.73 -28.92
N PRO A 76 -17.99 -18.54 -29.23
CA PRO A 76 -19.21 -18.56 -28.44
C PRO A 76 -18.88 -19.01 -27.02
N ILE A 77 -19.27 -18.18 -26.04
CA ILE A 77 -19.10 -18.49 -24.62
C ILE A 77 -20.06 -19.63 -24.29
N SER A 78 -19.54 -20.75 -23.79
CA SER A 78 -20.37 -21.88 -23.34
C SER A 78 -21.01 -21.61 -21.98
N TRP A 79 -22.13 -22.29 -21.69
CA TRP A 79 -22.77 -22.24 -20.35
C TRP A 79 -21.80 -22.65 -19.23
N LYS A 80 -20.93 -23.63 -19.49
CA LYS A 80 -19.88 -24.05 -18.54
C LYS A 80 -18.92 -22.91 -18.21
N GLN A 81 -18.51 -22.13 -19.21
CA GLN A 81 -17.64 -20.97 -19.01
C GLN A 81 -18.35 -19.88 -18.21
N LEU A 82 -19.63 -19.60 -18.50
CA LEU A 82 -20.41 -18.65 -17.70
C LEU A 82 -20.53 -19.07 -16.24
N LEU A 83 -20.78 -20.36 -15.97
CA LEU A 83 -20.82 -20.89 -14.61
C LEU A 83 -19.47 -20.70 -13.90
N VAL A 84 -18.36 -21.04 -14.57
CA VAL A 84 -17.02 -20.86 -14.00
C VAL A 84 -16.77 -19.38 -13.70
N PHE A 85 -16.98 -18.48 -14.67
CA PHE A 85 -16.74 -17.05 -14.46
C PHE A 85 -17.71 -16.40 -13.46
N GLY A 86 -18.93 -16.91 -13.34
CA GLY A 86 -19.91 -16.45 -12.37
C GLY A 86 -19.62 -16.93 -10.94
N LEU A 87 -19.05 -18.14 -10.78
CA LEU A 87 -18.76 -18.72 -9.46
C LEU A 87 -17.40 -18.32 -8.90
N VAL A 88 -16.40 -18.02 -9.75
CA VAL A 88 -15.07 -17.62 -9.29
C VAL A 88 -15.10 -16.39 -8.36
N PRO A 89 -15.79 -15.27 -8.69
CA PRO A 89 -15.82 -14.09 -7.83
C PRO A 89 -16.33 -14.35 -6.40
N PRO A 90 -17.48 -14.99 -6.16
CA PRO A 90 -17.92 -15.29 -4.79
C PRO A 90 -17.01 -16.32 -4.09
N LEU A 91 -16.46 -17.30 -4.84
CA LEU A 91 -15.52 -18.28 -4.28
C LEU A 91 -14.20 -17.64 -3.81
N VAL A 92 -13.79 -16.51 -4.39
CA VAL A 92 -12.62 -15.74 -3.92
C VAL A 92 -13.02 -14.76 -2.82
N ALA A 93 -14.16 -14.08 -2.97
CA ALA A 93 -14.60 -13.04 -2.04
C ALA A 93 -14.94 -13.57 -0.64
N LEU A 94 -15.58 -14.74 -0.53
CA LEU A 94 -15.98 -15.29 0.77
C LEU A 94 -14.78 -15.70 1.64
N PRO A 95 -13.79 -16.49 1.15
CA PRO A 95 -12.59 -16.77 1.92
C PRO A 95 -11.77 -15.52 2.23
N ALA A 96 -11.68 -14.56 1.29
CA ALA A 96 -10.98 -13.30 1.52
C ALA A 96 -11.64 -12.50 2.66
N TYR A 97 -12.97 -12.39 2.65
CA TYR A 97 -13.74 -11.76 3.73
C TYR A 97 -13.51 -12.46 5.07
N TYR A 98 -13.62 -13.79 5.11
CA TYR A 98 -13.39 -14.56 6.32
C TYR A 98 -11.97 -14.39 6.87
N TYR A 99 -10.98 -14.37 5.98
CA TYR A 99 -9.58 -14.15 6.34
C TYR A 99 -9.36 -12.76 6.94
N VAL A 100 -9.86 -11.70 6.29
CA VAL A 100 -9.73 -10.31 6.77
C VAL A 100 -10.45 -10.13 8.11
N GLN A 101 -11.66 -10.68 8.24
CA GLN A 101 -12.44 -10.63 9.48
C GLN A 101 -11.68 -11.32 10.64
N ARG A 102 -11.15 -12.52 10.40
CA ARG A 102 -10.37 -13.25 11.41
C ARG A 102 -9.07 -12.54 11.78
N GLN A 103 -8.45 -11.85 10.82
CA GLN A 103 -7.26 -11.05 11.08
C GLN A 103 -7.59 -9.82 11.93
N ALA A 104 -8.70 -9.14 11.64
CA ALA A 104 -9.21 -8.03 12.44
C ALA A 104 -9.50 -8.45 13.89
N GLU A 105 -10.20 -9.56 14.10
CA GLU A 105 -10.49 -10.09 15.44
C GLU A 105 -9.21 -10.41 16.23
N ARG A 106 -8.22 -11.00 15.56
CA ARG A 106 -6.91 -11.24 16.17
C ARG A 106 -6.25 -9.93 16.58
N ASP A 107 -6.27 -8.94 15.69
CA ASP A 107 -5.64 -7.65 15.94
C ASP A 107 -6.31 -6.89 17.11
N GLU A 108 -7.64 -6.96 17.24
CA GLU A 108 -8.36 -6.39 18.39
C GLU A 108 -7.93 -7.00 19.73
N SER A 109 -7.57 -8.28 19.74
CA SER A 109 -7.12 -8.99 20.95
C SER A 109 -5.63 -8.82 21.27
N ARG A 110 -4.85 -8.16 20.40
CA ARG A 110 -3.40 -8.01 20.63
C ARG A 110 -3.12 -6.98 21.72
N PRO A 111 -2.14 -7.22 22.60
CA PRO A 111 -1.74 -6.26 23.61
C PRO A 111 -1.07 -5.03 22.97
N VAL A 112 -1.32 -3.85 23.53
CA VAL A 112 -0.61 -2.62 23.20
C VAL A 112 0.63 -2.53 24.08
N VAL A 113 1.82 -2.60 23.46
CA VAL A 113 3.10 -2.55 24.17
C VAL A 113 3.50 -1.10 24.42
N SER A 114 3.82 -0.75 25.66
CA SER A 114 4.33 0.59 25.98
C SER A 114 5.85 0.62 25.83
N LEU A 115 6.35 1.60 25.08
CA LEU A 115 7.76 1.85 24.85
C LEU A 115 8.07 3.30 25.21
N ASP A 116 9.20 3.52 25.88
CA ASP A 116 9.63 4.85 26.29
C ASP A 116 11.07 5.10 25.82
N LEU A 117 11.22 5.90 24.77
CA LEU A 117 12.51 6.32 24.22
C LEU A 117 13.13 7.47 25.01
N VAL A 118 12.35 8.15 25.85
CA VAL A 118 12.83 9.21 26.71
C VAL A 118 13.57 8.61 27.90
N ALA A 119 12.99 7.59 28.54
CA ALA A 119 13.64 6.88 29.63
C ALA A 119 14.67 5.85 29.14
N SER A 120 14.40 5.17 28.02
CA SER A 120 15.27 4.11 27.48
C SER A 120 15.43 4.24 25.96
N PRO A 121 16.37 5.07 25.48
CA PRO A 121 16.62 5.26 24.05
C PRO A 121 16.94 3.97 23.27
N ALA A 122 17.49 2.97 23.96
CA ALA A 122 17.84 1.65 23.40
C ALA A 122 16.74 0.59 23.57
N ALA A 123 15.49 0.98 23.86
CA ALA A 123 14.38 0.05 24.07
C ALA A 123 14.24 -0.94 22.89
N LEU A 124 14.23 -2.23 23.22
CA LEU A 124 14.02 -3.30 22.25
C LEU A 124 12.53 -3.53 22.06
N VAL A 125 12.10 -3.64 20.79
CA VAL A 125 10.73 -4.01 20.45
C VAL A 125 10.61 -5.53 20.56
N PRO A 126 9.69 -6.07 21.39
CA PRO A 126 9.45 -7.51 21.43
C PRO A 126 9.07 -8.05 20.05
N ALA A 127 9.53 -9.26 19.73
CA ALA A 127 9.09 -9.95 18.52
C ALA A 127 7.56 -10.03 18.48
N ASP A 128 6.97 -9.86 17.28
CA ASP A 128 5.52 -9.87 17.02
C ASP A 128 4.69 -8.69 17.58
N THR A 129 5.35 -7.65 18.09
CA THR A 129 4.66 -6.41 18.50
C THR A 129 4.05 -5.71 17.29
N LYS A 130 2.72 -5.53 17.32
CA LYS A 130 1.96 -4.83 16.27
C LYS A 130 1.47 -3.45 16.72
N PHE A 131 1.01 -3.32 17.95
CA PHE A 131 0.46 -2.06 18.47
C PHE A 131 1.34 -1.56 19.60
N VAL A 132 1.69 -0.28 19.55
CA VAL A 132 2.55 0.33 20.56
C VAL A 132 2.01 1.67 21.03
N ARG A 133 2.30 1.97 22.29
CA ARG A 133 2.23 3.31 22.89
C ARG A 133 3.66 3.77 23.10
N LEU A 134 4.13 4.69 22.28
CA LEU A 134 5.50 5.14 22.22
C LEU A 134 5.63 6.55 22.80
N GLN A 135 6.36 6.69 23.90
CA GLN A 135 6.79 7.98 24.41
C GLN A 135 8.15 8.34 23.78
N ALA A 136 8.21 9.46 23.08
CA ALA A 136 9.39 9.86 22.31
C ALA A 136 9.46 11.38 22.13
N VAL A 137 10.60 11.86 21.66
CA VAL A 137 10.77 13.22 21.15
C VAL A 137 10.46 13.23 19.66
N PHE A 138 9.48 14.04 19.27
CA PHE A 138 9.09 14.28 17.90
C PHE A 138 10.05 15.30 17.28
N GLN A 139 10.85 14.91 16.29
CA GLN A 139 11.86 15.76 15.66
C GLN A 139 11.24 16.58 14.51
N ALA A 140 10.45 17.60 14.84
CA ALA A 140 9.64 18.34 13.87
C ALA A 140 10.48 19.02 12.77
N ASP A 141 11.69 19.48 13.10
CA ASP A 141 12.65 20.08 12.15
C ASP A 141 13.07 19.13 11.01
N TYR A 142 12.92 17.81 11.22
CA TYR A 142 13.31 16.76 10.28
C TYR A 142 12.11 16.07 9.63
N GLN A 143 10.91 16.67 9.72
CA GLN A 143 9.74 16.08 9.09
C GLN A 143 9.83 16.11 7.55
N TYR A 144 9.32 15.06 6.92
CA TYR A 144 9.19 14.98 5.47
C TYR A 144 7.73 14.73 5.09
N VAL A 145 7.23 15.47 4.08
CA VAL A 145 5.82 15.45 3.70
C VAL A 145 5.67 15.00 2.25
N LEU A 146 4.93 13.91 2.03
CA LEU A 146 4.49 13.46 0.72
C LEU A 146 3.06 13.91 0.47
N ARG A 147 2.82 14.57 -0.67
CA ARG A 147 1.47 15.00 -1.08
C ARG A 147 1.06 14.27 -2.35
N GLU A 148 -0.06 13.56 -2.26
CA GLU A 148 -0.74 13.02 -3.42
C GLU A 148 -1.71 14.08 -3.95
N THR A 149 -1.60 14.42 -5.23
CA THR A 149 -2.48 15.39 -5.89
C THR A 149 -3.23 14.76 -7.06
N SER A 150 -4.48 15.18 -7.25
CA SER A 150 -5.34 14.74 -8.35
C SER A 150 -6.08 15.96 -8.88
N TYR A 151 -5.90 16.28 -10.16
CA TYR A 151 -6.48 17.47 -10.80
C TYR A 151 -6.21 18.76 -9.99
N SER A 152 -4.97 18.95 -9.54
CA SER A 152 -4.52 20.07 -8.70
C SER A 152 -5.12 20.13 -7.29
N GLN A 153 -5.93 19.15 -6.88
CA GLN A 153 -6.42 19.02 -5.50
C GLN A 153 -5.53 18.05 -4.72
N VAL A 154 -5.14 18.41 -3.50
CA VAL A 154 -4.47 17.49 -2.58
C VAL A 154 -5.47 16.43 -2.14
N ARG A 155 -5.17 15.16 -2.41
CA ARG A 155 -5.98 14.00 -2.04
C ARG A 155 -5.53 13.41 -0.70
N LYS A 156 -4.22 13.35 -0.50
CA LYS A 156 -3.60 12.76 0.67
C LYS A 156 -2.31 13.51 1.00
N THR A 157 -2.06 13.72 2.27
CA THR A 157 -0.80 14.26 2.78
C THR A 157 -0.29 13.26 3.81
N ASP A 158 0.83 12.60 3.53
CA ASP A 158 1.50 11.71 4.47
C ASP A 158 2.73 12.41 5.03
N ARG A 159 2.87 12.40 6.35
CA ARG A 159 3.97 13.05 7.06
C ARG A 159 4.78 11.99 7.78
N TYR A 160 6.08 12.00 7.50
CA TYR A 160 7.06 11.11 8.10
C TYR A 160 7.96 11.90 9.03
N VAL A 161 8.07 11.49 10.30
CA VAL A 161 8.87 12.24 11.28
C VAL A 161 9.74 11.30 12.12
N PRO A 162 11.04 11.60 12.31
CA PRO A 162 11.87 10.83 13.23
C PRO A 162 11.38 10.94 14.68
N LEU A 163 11.27 9.79 15.36
CA LEU A 163 10.95 9.69 16.78
C LEU A 163 12.18 9.21 17.53
N THR A 164 12.68 10.03 18.46
CA THR A 164 13.97 9.81 19.11
C THR A 164 13.91 9.97 20.63
N GLY A 165 15.02 9.71 21.30
CA GLY A 165 15.24 10.12 22.69
C GLY A 165 15.71 11.58 22.79
N PRO A 166 15.71 12.17 23.99
CA PRO A 166 16.09 13.57 24.22
C PRO A 166 17.53 13.90 23.84
N ASP A 167 18.45 12.93 23.95
CA ASP A 167 19.89 13.13 23.69
C ASP A 167 20.29 12.86 22.23
N TRP A 168 19.31 12.61 21.35
CA TRP A 168 19.60 12.32 19.95
C TRP A 168 20.18 13.54 19.23
N GLN A 169 21.15 13.30 18.36
CA GLN A 169 21.78 14.32 17.52
C GLN A 169 21.78 13.94 16.04
N PRO A 170 21.80 14.91 15.13
CA PRO A 170 21.91 14.65 13.69
C PRO A 170 23.13 13.77 13.37
N GLY A 171 22.96 12.83 12.45
CA GLY A 171 23.95 11.80 12.12
C GLY A 171 23.82 10.51 12.93
N GLN A 172 23.14 10.53 14.08
CA GLN A 172 22.85 9.30 14.83
C GLN A 172 21.67 8.53 14.20
N PRO A 173 21.73 7.18 14.18
CA PRO A 173 20.69 6.38 13.57
C PRO A 173 19.38 6.42 14.36
N VAL A 174 18.27 6.57 13.64
CA VAL A 174 16.90 6.61 14.17
C VAL A 174 16.21 5.29 13.95
N ARG A 175 15.63 4.73 15.02
CA ARG A 175 14.93 3.44 14.98
C ARG A 175 13.43 3.56 14.74
N PHE A 176 12.81 4.66 15.15
CA PHE A 176 11.36 4.84 15.08
C PHE A 176 11.02 6.07 14.25
N PHE A 177 10.06 5.92 13.36
CA PHE A 177 9.54 7.00 12.52
C PHE A 177 8.03 7.04 12.67
N LEU A 178 7.43 8.21 12.81
CA LEU A 178 5.98 8.39 12.74
C LEU A 178 5.56 8.47 11.26
N ASP A 179 4.50 7.78 10.88
CA ASP A 179 3.75 8.03 9.64
C ASP A 179 2.33 8.48 10.03
N THR A 180 1.96 9.69 9.62
CA THR A 180 0.64 10.25 9.92
C THR A 180 0.08 10.98 8.71
N SER A 181 -1.19 10.72 8.41
CA SER A 181 -1.94 11.48 7.41
C SER A 181 -2.77 12.62 8.01
N THR A 182 -2.80 12.71 9.35
CA THR A 182 -3.46 13.81 10.07
C THR A 182 -2.45 14.89 10.43
N ASP A 183 -2.88 16.15 10.31
CA ASP A 183 -2.11 17.32 10.73
C ASP A 183 -2.16 17.55 12.24
N ALA A 184 -2.71 16.61 13.01
CA ALA A 184 -2.79 16.70 14.46
C ALA A 184 -2.66 15.33 15.12
N TYR A 185 -2.28 15.34 16.40
CA TYR A 185 -2.31 14.19 17.29
C TYR A 185 -3.18 14.48 18.51
N PHE A 186 -3.63 13.42 19.16
CA PHE A 186 -4.39 13.52 20.41
C PHE A 186 -3.46 13.31 21.60
N ASP A 187 -3.29 14.35 22.40
CA ASP A 187 -2.58 14.31 23.67
C ASP A 187 -3.53 13.79 24.75
N GLU A 188 -3.38 12.51 25.07
CA GLU A 188 -4.23 11.82 26.04
C GLU A 188 -4.01 12.35 27.47
N ALA A 189 -2.81 12.81 27.80
CA ALA A 189 -2.51 13.31 29.15
C ALA A 189 -3.27 14.61 29.44
N ASN A 190 -3.37 15.48 28.44
CA ASN A 190 -4.06 16.76 28.55
C ASN A 190 -5.47 16.76 27.90
N GLN A 191 -5.93 15.62 27.39
CA GLN A 191 -7.23 15.44 26.71
C GLN A 191 -7.48 16.49 25.61
N ARG A 192 -6.46 16.77 24.79
CA ARG A 192 -6.53 17.82 23.76
C ARG A 192 -5.93 17.37 22.43
N THR A 193 -6.45 17.89 21.33
CA THR A 193 -5.87 17.71 20.00
C THR A 193 -4.84 18.81 19.74
N ILE A 194 -3.61 18.43 19.41
CA ILE A 194 -2.51 19.36 19.11
C ILE A 194 -2.17 19.21 17.64
N VAL A 195 -2.15 20.34 16.93
CA VAL A 195 -1.76 20.40 15.52
C VAL A 195 -0.25 20.27 15.41
N PHE A 196 0.25 19.57 14.40
CA PHE A 196 1.66 19.52 14.04
C PHE A 196 2.09 20.81 13.32
N ASP A 197 1.88 21.95 13.96
CA ASP A 197 2.32 23.28 13.50
C ASP A 197 3.67 23.68 14.09
N GLN A 198 4.14 22.94 15.10
CA GLN A 198 5.42 23.20 15.76
C GLN A 198 6.56 22.88 14.81
N THR A 199 7.51 23.81 14.72
CA THR A 199 8.75 23.60 13.97
C THR A 199 9.83 22.95 14.83
N THR A 200 9.75 23.08 16.16
CA THR A 200 10.77 22.59 17.08
C THR A 200 10.48 21.18 17.58
N ALA A 201 11.52 20.48 18.02
CA ALA A 201 11.36 19.19 18.67
C ALA A 201 10.60 19.28 20.00
N PHE A 202 9.71 18.31 20.27
CA PHE A 202 8.93 18.25 21.51
C PHE A 202 8.66 16.80 21.97
N PRO A 203 8.60 16.53 23.29
CA PRO A 203 8.21 15.22 23.80
C PRO A 203 6.70 15.00 23.64
N ALA A 204 6.31 13.81 23.18
CA ALA A 204 4.92 13.41 23.06
C ALA A 204 4.75 11.89 23.18
N VAL A 205 3.50 11.46 23.39
CA VAL A 205 3.11 10.05 23.41
C VAL A 205 2.30 9.76 22.15
N PHE A 206 2.74 8.76 21.39
CA PHE A 206 2.12 8.33 20.15
C PHE A 206 1.54 6.93 20.33
N THR A 207 0.34 6.71 19.82
CA THR A 207 -0.25 5.36 19.73
C THR A 207 -0.37 4.99 18.27
N GLY A 208 -0.02 3.75 17.95
CA GLY A 208 -0.04 3.37 16.54
C GLY A 208 0.25 1.92 16.27
N GLN A 209 0.13 1.59 14.98
CA GLN A 209 0.54 0.30 14.45
C GLN A 209 2.00 0.39 13.99
N LEU A 210 2.81 -0.57 14.44
CA LEU A 210 4.21 -0.68 14.11
C LEU A 210 4.39 -1.52 12.84
N HIS A 211 5.12 -0.99 11.87
CA HIS A 211 5.49 -1.67 10.64
C HIS A 211 7.02 -1.72 10.51
N THR A 212 7.57 -2.90 10.26
CA THR A 212 9.02 -3.07 10.12
C THR A 212 9.47 -2.68 8.72
N SER A 213 10.54 -1.89 8.63
CA SER A 213 11.18 -1.50 7.37
C SER A 213 10.23 -0.91 6.32
N ALA A 214 9.23 -0.14 6.78
CA ALA A 214 8.12 0.34 5.96
C ALA A 214 8.26 1.80 5.48
N LEU A 215 9.44 2.41 5.62
CA LEU A 215 9.65 3.76 5.10
C LEU A 215 9.65 3.72 3.56
N PRO A 216 8.92 4.60 2.86
CA PRO A 216 9.05 4.71 1.42
C PRO A 216 10.48 5.07 1.01
N VAL A 217 10.92 4.57 -0.15
CA VAL A 217 12.31 4.78 -0.62
C VAL A 217 12.64 6.27 -0.76
N VAL A 218 11.67 7.07 -1.19
CA VAL A 218 11.80 8.54 -1.30
C VAL A 218 12.14 9.15 0.05
N VAL A 219 11.39 8.78 1.08
CA VAL A 219 11.53 9.29 2.44
C VAL A 219 12.89 8.90 3.02
N GLN A 220 13.33 7.64 2.82
CA GLN A 220 14.65 7.20 3.27
C GLN A 220 15.78 8.01 2.64
N ARG A 221 15.70 8.30 1.33
CA ARG A 221 16.71 9.09 0.63
C ARG A 221 16.76 10.53 1.16
N GLU A 222 15.60 11.15 1.34
CA GLU A 222 15.52 12.52 1.85
C GLU A 222 16.00 12.63 3.29
N PHE A 223 15.62 11.70 4.16
CA PHE A 223 16.19 11.62 5.52
C PHE A 223 17.72 11.46 5.48
N THR A 224 18.25 10.59 4.62
CA THR A 224 19.70 10.42 4.49
C THR A 224 20.40 11.71 4.02
N ARG A 225 19.79 12.47 3.10
CA ARG A 225 20.28 13.80 2.67
C ARG A 225 20.33 14.80 3.83
N HIS A 226 19.38 14.70 4.76
CA HIS A 226 19.30 15.52 5.97
C HIS A 226 20.01 14.91 7.19
N GLN A 227 20.96 13.99 6.99
CA GLN A 227 21.74 13.33 8.05
C GLN A 227 20.90 12.53 9.06
N VAL A 228 19.68 12.14 8.69
CA VAL A 228 18.84 11.21 9.45
C VAL A 228 19.01 9.83 8.83
N THR A 229 19.79 8.98 9.48
CA THR A 229 19.99 7.59 9.04
C THR A 229 19.02 6.67 9.76
N ALA A 230 18.45 5.68 9.07
CA ALA A 230 17.60 4.68 9.70
C ALA A 230 18.46 3.55 10.32
N ALA A 231 18.16 3.15 11.55
CA ALA A 231 18.78 1.99 12.20
C ALA A 231 18.30 0.68 11.55
N GLU A 232 19.06 -0.41 11.68
CA GLU A 232 18.58 -1.74 11.29
C GLU A 232 18.39 -2.64 12.54
N PRO A 233 17.18 -3.16 12.80
CA PRO A 233 15.91 -2.84 12.13
C PRO A 233 15.36 -1.46 12.53
N TYR A 234 14.64 -0.80 11.62
CA TYR A 234 13.83 0.38 11.93
C TYR A 234 12.34 0.07 11.79
N TYR A 235 11.53 0.91 12.41
CA TYR A 235 10.09 0.76 12.49
C TYR A 235 9.37 2.07 12.15
N VAL A 236 8.27 1.94 11.43
CA VAL A 236 7.35 3.02 11.13
C VAL A 236 6.10 2.82 11.98
N LEU A 237 5.78 3.82 12.80
CA LEU A 237 4.59 3.91 13.61
C LEU A 237 3.52 4.65 12.81
N GLU A 238 2.60 3.91 12.22
CA GLU A 238 1.39 4.49 11.64
C GLU A 238 0.50 4.98 12.77
N ASN A 239 0.22 6.28 12.80
CA ASN A 239 -0.59 6.90 13.85
C ASN A 239 -2.02 6.36 13.78
N VAL A 240 -2.42 5.63 14.82
CA VAL A 240 -3.73 5.01 14.93
C VAL A 240 -4.33 5.42 16.27
N TYR A 241 -5.50 6.04 16.21
CA TYR A 241 -6.23 6.42 17.42
C TYR A 241 -6.71 5.17 18.17
N MET A 242 -6.22 5.00 19.40
CA MET A 242 -6.52 3.86 20.28
C MET A 242 -7.27 4.34 21.52
N PRO A 243 -8.59 4.53 21.45
CA PRO A 243 -9.36 4.97 22.61
C PRO A 243 -9.24 3.95 23.75
N ASN A 244 -8.95 4.44 24.96
CA ASN A 244 -8.73 3.61 26.16
C ASN A 244 -7.55 2.62 26.03
N GLY A 245 -6.57 2.90 25.17
CA GLY A 245 -5.39 2.05 24.99
C GLY A 245 -5.68 0.70 24.33
N GLN A 246 -6.81 0.56 23.64
CA GLN A 246 -7.14 -0.63 22.86
C GLN A 246 -6.96 -0.35 21.35
N PRO A 247 -6.49 -1.34 20.57
CA PRO A 247 -6.47 -1.22 19.12
C PRO A 247 -7.86 -0.83 18.60
N PRO A 248 -7.96 0.01 17.57
CA PRO A 248 -9.27 0.33 17.01
C PRO A 248 -9.93 -0.98 16.59
N ARG A 249 -11.21 -1.14 16.94
CA ARG A 249 -12.00 -2.17 16.30
C ARG A 249 -11.93 -1.91 14.82
N ALA A 250 -11.45 -2.90 14.06
CA ALA A 250 -11.38 -2.74 12.62
C ALA A 250 -12.78 -2.32 12.19
N ALA A 251 -12.87 -1.34 11.28
CA ALA A 251 -14.17 -0.88 10.77
C ALA A 251 -14.81 -2.03 9.98
N SER A 252 -15.37 -3.01 10.69
CA SER A 252 -16.08 -4.18 10.18
C SER A 252 -17.19 -3.76 9.23
N GLN A 253 -17.68 -2.53 9.39
CA GLN A 253 -18.58 -1.83 8.51
C GLN A 253 -18.08 -1.59 7.07
N GLN A 254 -16.83 -1.84 6.71
CA GLN A 254 -16.39 -1.74 5.29
C GLN A 254 -16.11 -3.10 4.66
N TYR A 255 -15.73 -4.12 5.43
CA TYR A 255 -15.36 -5.41 4.86
C TYR A 255 -16.53 -6.20 4.27
N TRP A 256 -17.78 -5.92 4.69
CA TRP A 256 -18.98 -6.55 4.10
C TRP A 256 -19.16 -6.20 2.61
N LEU A 257 -18.50 -5.16 2.10
CA LEU A 257 -18.51 -4.83 0.68
C LEU A 257 -17.80 -5.90 -0.16
N ILE A 258 -16.79 -6.60 0.40
CA ILE A 258 -16.05 -7.66 -0.30
C ILE A 258 -17.00 -8.77 -0.78
N PRO A 259 -17.78 -9.44 0.09
CA PRO A 259 -18.71 -10.47 -0.34
C PRO A 259 -19.87 -9.91 -1.18
N VAL A 260 -20.35 -8.70 -0.89
CA VAL A 260 -21.43 -8.08 -1.69
C VAL A 260 -21.01 -7.82 -3.13
N LEU A 261 -19.81 -7.27 -3.35
CA LEU A 261 -19.27 -7.06 -4.69
C LEU A 261 -18.96 -8.38 -5.39
N GLY A 262 -18.37 -9.35 -4.68
CA GLY A 262 -18.07 -10.67 -5.23
C GLY A 262 -19.32 -11.42 -5.69
N ILE A 263 -20.34 -11.49 -4.83
CA ILE A 263 -21.63 -12.14 -5.15
C ILE A 263 -22.36 -11.35 -6.24
N GLY A 264 -22.44 -10.03 -6.12
CA GLY A 264 -23.09 -9.16 -7.10
C GLY A 264 -22.51 -9.31 -8.50
N LEU A 265 -21.17 -9.32 -8.63
CA LEU A 265 -20.49 -9.52 -9.91
C LEU A 265 -20.73 -10.92 -10.47
N GLY A 266 -20.72 -11.95 -9.61
CA GLY A 266 -21.05 -13.31 -10.01
C GLY A 266 -22.48 -13.44 -10.57
N VAL A 267 -23.46 -12.88 -9.86
CA VAL A 267 -24.87 -12.85 -10.31
C VAL A 267 -25.02 -12.09 -11.61
N ALA A 268 -24.38 -10.93 -11.75
CA ALA A 268 -24.43 -10.14 -12.99
C ALA A 268 -23.87 -10.91 -14.21
N ILE A 269 -22.77 -11.65 -14.04
CA ILE A 269 -22.18 -12.50 -15.09
C ILE A 269 -23.14 -13.64 -15.47
N LEU A 270 -23.74 -14.32 -14.48
CA LEU A 270 -24.65 -15.44 -14.71
C LEU A 270 -25.95 -14.98 -15.39
N VAL A 271 -26.56 -13.91 -14.91
CA VAL A 271 -27.81 -13.37 -15.47
C VAL A 271 -27.55 -12.76 -16.85
N GLY A 272 -26.57 -11.87 -16.97
CA GLY A 272 -26.23 -11.22 -18.23
C GLY A 272 -25.79 -12.22 -19.30
N GLY A 273 -24.90 -13.14 -18.94
CA GLY A 273 -24.48 -14.23 -19.82
C GLY A 273 -25.62 -15.18 -20.19
N GLY A 274 -26.48 -15.53 -19.23
CA GLY A 274 -27.64 -16.40 -19.46
C GLY A 274 -28.67 -15.77 -20.41
N VAL A 275 -29.00 -14.49 -20.20
CA VAL A 275 -29.87 -13.73 -21.12
C VAL A 275 -29.25 -13.65 -22.51
N GLY A 276 -27.94 -13.37 -22.61
CA GLY A 276 -27.22 -13.34 -23.88
C GLY A 276 -27.28 -14.67 -24.64
N LEU A 277 -27.12 -15.80 -23.94
CA LEU A 277 -27.27 -17.14 -24.52
C LEU A 277 -28.69 -17.44 -24.97
N LEU A 278 -29.70 -17.05 -24.19
CA LEU A 278 -31.11 -17.23 -24.57
C LEU A 278 -31.46 -16.44 -25.84
N ILE A 279 -30.98 -15.20 -25.95
CA ILE A 279 -31.20 -14.35 -27.14
C ILE A 279 -30.52 -14.97 -28.37
N ARG A 280 -29.27 -15.45 -28.23
CA ARG A 280 -28.56 -16.13 -29.32
C ARG A 280 -29.29 -17.38 -29.79
N ARG A 281 -29.79 -18.20 -28.85
CA ARG A 281 -30.58 -19.40 -29.16
C ARG A 281 -31.87 -19.05 -29.91
N LYS A 282 -32.59 -18.01 -29.49
CA LYS A 282 -33.81 -17.54 -30.17
C LYS A 282 -33.54 -17.02 -31.59
N ARG A 283 -32.36 -16.44 -31.84
CA ARG A 283 -31.97 -15.90 -33.16
C ARG A 283 -31.36 -16.96 -34.10
N GLY A 284 -31.27 -18.22 -33.69
CA GLY A 284 -30.65 -19.27 -34.52
C GLY A 284 -29.14 -19.11 -34.73
N LEU A 285 -28.45 -18.35 -33.86
CA LEU A 285 -27.02 -18.05 -33.95
C LEU A 285 -26.17 -19.07 -33.16
N ALA A 286 -26.63 -20.32 -33.04
CA ALA A 286 -26.01 -21.36 -32.22
C ALA A 286 -24.97 -22.17 -33.00
#